data_AF-A0A812IPR8-F1
#
_entry.id   AF-A0A812IPR8-F1
#
_cell.length_a   1.000
_cell.length_b   1.000
_cell.length_c   1.000
_cell.angle_alpha   90.00
_cell.angle_beta   90.00
_cell.angle_gamma   90.00
#
_symmetry.space_group_name_H-M   'P 1'
#
loop_
_entity.id
_entity.type
_entity.pdbx_description
1 polymer ?
#
loop_
_entity_poly.entity_id
_entity_poly.type
_entity_poly.pdbx_seq_one_letter_code
_entity_poly.pdbx_strand_id
1 'polypeptide(L)'
;IYVLYDGLVLVPARGETPRSTFKLLLAVSHIITSVVPPEFPIMLSLAVNLSLVALISKRIFCTEPFRVPLAGQIQTCCFDKTGTLTSDSMEVGGVHGLEYPAPPLAEAVDEKEV
;
A
#
# COMPACT_ATOMS: atom_id res chain seq x y z
N ILE A 1 7.26 29.58 -34.70
CA ILE A 1 6.47 28.90 -33.63
C ILE A 1 6.86 27.44 -33.64
N TYR A 2 7.53 26.96 -32.58
CA TYR A 2 7.84 25.54 -32.43
C TYR A 2 6.56 24.86 -31.94
N VAL A 3 5.94 24.06 -32.79
CA VAL A 3 4.77 23.26 -32.41
C VAL A 3 5.33 22.04 -31.68
N LEU A 4 5.27 22.07 -30.35
CA LEU A 4 5.63 20.94 -29.49
C LEU A 4 4.43 20.01 -29.39
N TYR A 5 4.54 18.81 -29.95
CA TYR A 5 3.67 17.70 -29.63
C TYR A 5 4.53 16.49 -29.23
N ASP A 6 4.24 15.96 -28.05
CA ASP A 6 4.40 14.58 -27.59
C ASP A 6 5.63 13.77 -28.09
N GLY A 7 6.85 14.30 -27.86
CA GLY A 7 8.08 13.53 -28.09
C GLY A 7 9.07 14.19 -29.06
N LEU A 8 9.80 15.18 -28.53
CA LEU A 8 11.17 15.57 -28.90
C LEU A 8 11.54 15.60 -30.41
N VAL A 9 10.96 16.50 -31.20
CA VAL A 9 11.57 16.95 -32.47
C VAL A 9 11.60 18.48 -32.54
N LEU A 10 12.80 19.06 -32.43
CA LEU A 10 13.05 20.48 -32.65
C LEU A 10 13.35 20.70 -34.14
N VAL A 11 12.30 20.92 -34.95
CA VAL A 11 12.50 21.43 -36.32
C VAL A 11 12.67 22.95 -36.26
N PRO A 12 13.81 23.53 -36.70
CA PRO A 12 13.93 24.97 -36.82
C PRO A 12 12.99 25.47 -37.94
N ALA A 13 12.04 26.35 -37.59
CA ALA A 13 11.27 27.09 -38.57
C ALA A 13 12.24 27.95 -39.40
N ARG A 14 12.41 27.61 -40.67
CA ARG A 14 13.33 28.25 -41.61
C ARG A 14 12.91 29.72 -41.80
N GLY A 15 13.67 30.66 -41.22
CA GLY A 15 13.52 32.09 -41.47
C GLY A 15 13.53 33.05 -40.27
N GLU A 16 13.72 32.60 -39.03
CA GLU A 16 13.73 33.49 -37.86
C GLU A 16 15.14 33.84 -37.37
N THR A 17 15.32 35.09 -36.94
CA THR A 17 16.55 35.71 -36.42
C THR A 17 17.15 34.90 -35.25
N PRO A 18 18.47 34.99 -34.97
CA PRO A 18 19.11 34.25 -33.88
C PRO A 18 18.41 34.57 -32.55
N ARG A 19 17.59 33.62 -32.06
CA ARG A 19 16.94 33.74 -30.76
C ARG A 19 18.02 33.65 -29.68
N SER A 20 17.97 34.55 -28.71
CA SER A 20 18.86 34.54 -27.55
C SER A 20 18.88 33.14 -26.91
N THR A 21 20.07 32.57 -26.73
CA THR A 21 20.30 31.27 -26.09
C THR A 21 19.57 31.16 -24.75
N PHE A 22 19.42 32.28 -24.03
CA PHE A 22 18.66 32.35 -22.78
C PHE A 22 17.18 32.00 -22.94
N LYS A 23 16.53 32.45 -24.02
CA LYS A 23 15.12 32.11 -24.31
C LYS A 23 14.95 30.63 -24.65
N LEU A 24 15.93 30.03 -25.33
CA LEU A 24 15.93 28.61 -25.65
C LEU A 24 16.09 27.76 -24.38
N LEU A 25 17.02 28.16 -23.49
CA LEU A 25 17.23 27.50 -22.21
C LEU A 25 15.97 27.54 -21.33
N LEU A 26 15.30 28.68 -21.23
CA LEU A 26 14.05 28.81 -20.46
C LEU A 26 12.91 27.96 -21.06
N ALA A 27 12.81 27.88 -22.38
CA ALA A 27 11.79 27.06 -23.03
C ALA A 27 12.00 25.56 -22.75
N VAL A 28 13.25 25.08 -22.85
CA VAL A 28 13.59 23.68 -22.56
C VAL A 28 13.41 23.35 -21.08
N SER A 29 13.83 24.24 -20.16
CA SER A 29 13.64 24.01 -18.73
C SER A 29 12.16 23.93 -18.36
N HIS A 30 11.32 24.79 -18.95
CA HIS A 30 9.89 24.81 -18.70
C HIS A 30 9.20 23.52 -19.16
N ILE A 31 9.60 23.00 -20.33
CA ILE A 31 9.10 21.71 -20.83
C ILE A 31 9.48 20.60 -19.84
N ILE A 32 10.75 20.53 -19.42
CA ILE A 32 11.22 19.49 -18.48
C ILE A 32 10.47 19.55 -17.15
N THR A 33 10.27 20.76 -16.58
CA THR A 33 9.55 20.93 -15.31
C THR A 33 8.05 20.64 -15.43
N SER A 34 7.47 20.73 -16.63
CA SER A 34 6.06 20.44 -16.86
C SER A 34 5.75 18.93 -16.90
N VAL A 35 6.73 18.09 -17.25
CA VAL A 35 6.51 16.64 -17.39
C VAL A 35 6.37 15.95 -16.03
N VAL A 36 7.07 16.45 -15.01
CA VAL A 36 6.96 15.95 -13.64
C VAL A 36 6.31 17.04 -12.79
N PRO A 37 4.97 17.01 -12.63
CA PRO A 37 4.29 17.97 -11.78
C PRO A 37 4.84 17.87 -10.35
N PRO A 38 5.26 19.00 -9.74
CA PRO A 38 5.83 19.00 -8.39
C PRO A 38 4.83 18.54 -7.31
N GLU A 39 3.53 18.46 -7.64
CA GLU A 39 2.46 18.00 -6.76
C GLU A 39 2.46 16.48 -6.57
N PHE A 40 3.02 15.72 -7.50
CA PHE A 40 2.95 14.25 -7.48
C PHE A 40 3.62 13.61 -6.25
N PRO A 41 4.87 13.97 -5.85
CA PRO A 41 5.50 13.43 -4.64
C PRO A 41 4.78 13.83 -3.35
N ILE A 42 4.19 15.02 -3.33
CA ILE A 42 3.46 15.56 -2.18
C ILE A 42 2.19 14.74 -1.94
N MET A 43 1.41 14.50 -3.00
CA MET A 43 0.18 13.71 -2.92
C MET A 43 0.44 12.27 -2.46
N LEU A 44 1.50 11.63 -2.98
CA LEU A 44 1.87 10.28 -2.57
C LEU A 44 2.18 10.23 -1.07
N SER A 45 2.95 11.19 -0.57
CA SER A 45 3.33 11.28 0.85
C SER A 45 2.11 11.53 1.74
N LEU A 46 1.20 12.41 1.31
CA LEU A 46 -0.05 12.69 2.02
C LEU A 46 -0.95 11.45 2.09
N ALA A 47 -1.13 10.75 0.97
CA ALA A 47 -1.95 9.55 0.89
C ALA A 47 -1.46 8.45 1.83
N VAL A 48 -0.14 8.22 1.88
CA VAL A 48 0.47 7.26 2.80
C VAL A 48 0.23 7.68 4.26
N ASN A 49 0.46 8.95 4.61
CA ASN A 49 0.28 9.42 5.98
C ASN A 49 -1.18 9.30 6.47
N LEU A 50 -2.15 9.66 5.63
CA LEU A 50 -3.57 9.48 5.93
C LEU A 50 -3.93 8.00 6.15
N SER A 51 -3.33 7.11 5.36
CA SER A 51 -3.50 5.67 5.51
C SER A 51 -2.94 5.16 6.85
N LEU A 52 -1.78 5.68 7.30
CA LEU A 52 -1.22 5.33 8.61
C LEU A 52 -2.13 5.76 9.76
N VAL A 53 -2.66 6.97 9.72
CA VAL A 53 -3.62 7.46 10.74
C VAL A 53 -4.86 6.56 10.80
N ALA A 54 -5.37 6.14 9.65
CA ALA A 54 -6.51 5.22 9.56
C ALA A 54 -6.19 3.78 10.01
N LEU A 55 -4.94 3.33 9.89
CA LEU A 55 -4.50 2.00 10.35
C LEU A 55 -4.24 1.97 11.86
N ILE A 56 -3.67 3.06 12.41
CA ILE A 56 -3.41 3.20 13.84
C ILE A 56 -4.72 3.16 14.65
N SER A 57 -5.80 3.77 14.14
CA SER A 57 -7.11 3.68 14.79
C SER A 57 -7.66 2.24 14.86
N LYS A 58 -7.16 1.35 13.98
CA LYS A 58 -7.45 -0.09 13.97
C LYS A 58 -6.40 -0.94 14.71
N ARG A 59 -5.51 -0.31 15.49
CA ARG A 59 -4.38 -0.98 16.19
C ARG A 59 -3.38 -1.67 15.26
N ILE A 60 -3.31 -1.26 13.98
CA ILE A 60 -2.34 -1.76 13.02
C ILE A 60 -1.21 -0.73 12.91
N PHE A 61 0.01 -1.12 13.28
CA PHE A 61 1.18 -0.23 13.28
C PHE A 61 2.13 -0.63 12.15
N CYS A 62 2.47 0.32 11.28
CA CYS A 62 3.40 0.10 10.18
C CYS A 62 4.79 0.63 10.54
N THR A 63 5.82 -0.21 10.40
CA THR A 63 7.23 0.18 10.56
C THR A 63 7.80 0.83 9.30
N GLU A 64 7.32 0.41 8.13
CA GLU A 64 7.72 0.92 6.81
C GLU A 64 6.51 1.47 6.04
N PRO A 65 6.31 2.81 6.00
CA PRO A 65 5.06 3.41 5.52
C PRO A 65 4.86 3.27 4.00
N PHE A 66 5.94 3.21 3.22
CA PHE A 66 5.87 3.04 1.77
C PHE A 66 5.46 1.63 1.33
N ARG A 67 5.32 0.67 2.25
CA ARG A 67 4.75 -0.66 1.95
C ARG A 67 3.23 -0.65 1.90
N VAL A 68 2.57 0.33 2.51
CA VAL A 68 1.11 0.39 2.57
C VAL A 68 0.46 0.38 1.17
N PRO A 69 0.95 1.14 0.18
CA PRO A 69 0.40 1.07 -1.18
C PRO A 69 0.63 -0.28 -1.89
N LEU A 70 1.70 -1.00 -1.53
CA LEU A 70 1.99 -2.32 -2.11
C LEU A 70 0.95 -3.37 -1.68
N ALA A 71 0.35 -3.20 -0.50
CA ALA A 71 -0.67 -4.11 0.00
C ALA A 71 -1.92 -4.16 -0.91
N GLY A 72 -2.20 -3.09 -1.67
CA GLY A 72 -3.29 -3.06 -2.65
C GLY A 72 -3.03 -3.86 -3.92
N GLN A 73 -1.81 -4.37 -4.13
CA GLN A 73 -1.41 -5.12 -5.33
C GLN A 73 -1.20 -6.62 -5.04
N ILE A 74 -1.42 -7.06 -3.81
CA ILE A 74 -1.22 -8.46 -3.40
C ILE A 74 -2.25 -9.36 -4.09
N GLN A 75 -1.80 -10.46 -4.69
CA GLN A 75 -2.66 -11.46 -5.33
C GLN A 75 -2.80 -12.76 -4.53
N THR A 76 -1.85 -13.06 -3.65
CA THR A 76 -1.78 -14.30 -2.87
C THR A 76 -1.46 -13.97 -1.42
N CYS A 77 -2.22 -14.56 -0.48
CA CYS A 77 -1.99 -14.43 0.95
C CYS A 77 -1.53 -15.76 1.53
N CYS A 78 -0.34 -15.80 2.12
CA CYS A 78 0.15 -16.95 2.85
C CYS A 78 -0.17 -16.77 4.33
N PHE A 79 -0.78 -17.78 4.95
CA PHE A 79 -1.07 -17.78 6.38
C PHE A 79 -0.15 -18.76 7.09
N ASP A 80 0.46 -18.33 8.19
CA ASP A 80 1.14 -19.24 9.12
C ASP A 80 0.09 -19.95 9.99
N LYS A 81 0.42 -21.14 10.52
CA LYS A 81 -0.51 -21.92 11.34
C LYS A 81 -0.45 -21.48 12.80
N THR A 82 0.64 -21.77 13.48
CA THR A 82 0.75 -21.66 14.95
C THR A 82 0.97 -20.20 15.34
N GLY A 83 0.17 -19.68 16.26
CA GLY A 83 0.21 -18.26 16.65
C GLY A 83 -0.45 -17.31 15.64
N THR A 84 -1.08 -17.84 14.57
CA THR A 84 -1.85 -17.05 13.58
C THR A 84 -3.24 -17.63 13.35
N LEU A 85 -3.34 -18.85 12.79
CA LEU A 85 -4.63 -19.54 12.59
C LEU A 85 -5.05 -20.33 13.83
N THR A 86 -4.08 -20.88 14.56
CA THR A 86 -4.31 -21.56 15.83
C THR A 86 -3.55 -20.84 16.93
N SER A 87 -4.02 -20.97 18.18
CA SER A 87 -3.21 -20.64 19.34
C SER A 87 -1.96 -21.53 19.39
N ASP A 88 -0.99 -21.09 20.19
CA ASP A 88 0.18 -21.88 20.59
C ASP A 88 -0.13 -22.83 21.76
N SER A 89 -1.30 -22.68 22.38
CA SER A 89 -1.82 -23.58 23.40
C SER A 89 -2.42 -24.85 22.78
N MET A 90 -2.30 -25.97 23.52
CA MET A 90 -2.97 -27.21 23.17
C MET A 90 -4.14 -27.47 24.11
N GLU A 91 -5.34 -27.55 23.54
CA GLU A 91 -6.59 -27.82 24.26
C GLU A 91 -7.14 -29.18 23.87
N VAL A 92 -7.65 -29.93 24.86
CA VAL A 92 -8.26 -31.23 24.62
C VAL A 92 -9.68 -31.03 24.10
N GLY A 93 -9.90 -31.34 22.81
CA GLY A 93 -11.22 -31.19 22.17
C GLY A 93 -12.27 -32.21 22.61
N GLY A 94 -11.89 -33.23 23.38
CA GLY A 94 -12.78 -34.27 23.90
C GLY A 94 -12.23 -35.68 23.72
N VAL A 95 -12.92 -36.65 24.30
CA VAL A 95 -12.60 -38.09 24.19
C VAL A 95 -13.73 -38.78 23.42
N HIS A 96 -13.41 -39.59 22.41
CA HIS A 96 -14.37 -40.36 21.62
C HIS A 96 -14.04 -41.87 21.67
N GLY A 97 -15.06 -42.73 21.55
CA GLY A 97 -14.88 -44.20 21.50
C GLY A 97 -15.05 -44.93 22.84
N LEU A 98 -15.65 -44.30 23.85
CA LEU A 98 -16.04 -44.97 25.09
C LEU A 98 -17.47 -45.54 24.95
N GLU A 99 -17.62 -46.86 24.88
CA GLU A 99 -18.90 -47.54 25.15
C GLU A 99 -19.13 -47.59 26.67
N TYR A 100 -19.55 -46.48 27.25
CA TYR A 100 -20.12 -46.41 28.59
C TYR A 100 -21.40 -45.55 28.53
N PRO A 101 -22.45 -45.87 29.30
CA PRO A 101 -23.64 -45.02 29.35
C PRO A 101 -23.22 -43.65 29.88
N ALA A 102 -23.21 -42.65 28.99
CA ALA A 102 -22.79 -41.30 29.34
C ALA A 102 -23.76 -40.70 30.38
N PRO A 103 -23.25 -40.14 31.50
CA PRO A 103 -24.08 -39.33 32.38
C PRO A 103 -24.63 -38.11 31.61
N PRO A 104 -25.79 -37.55 31.99
CA PRO A 104 -26.38 -36.40 31.31
C PRO A 104 -25.42 -35.22 31.24
N LEU A 105 -25.40 -34.55 30.09
CA LEU A 105 -24.52 -33.43 29.67
C LEU A 105 -24.64 -32.13 30.49
N ALA A 106 -24.98 -32.19 31.77
CA ALA A 106 -25.30 -31.01 32.59
C ALA A 106 -24.11 -30.40 33.35
N GLU A 107 -22.90 -30.98 33.28
CA GLU A 107 -21.74 -30.47 34.03
C GLU A 107 -20.50 -30.34 33.13
N ALA A 108 -20.59 -29.48 32.11
CA ALA A 108 -19.41 -28.80 31.59
C ALA A 108 -19.39 -27.42 32.25
N VAL A 109 -18.48 -27.26 33.20
CA VAL A 109 -18.29 -26.03 33.96
C VAL A 109 -17.87 -24.92 32.99
N ASP A 110 -18.70 -23.88 32.93
CA ASP A 110 -18.41 -22.58 32.32
C ASP A 110 -17.29 -21.91 33.15
N GLU A 111 -16.02 -22.17 32.81
CA GLU A 111 -14.92 -21.33 33.27
C GLU A 111 -14.94 -20.04 32.44
N LYS A 112 -15.63 -19.03 33.00
CA LYS A 112 -15.64 -17.64 32.55
C LYS A 112 -14.24 -17.03 32.49
N GLU A 113 -13.97 -16.41 31.35
CA GLU A 113 -13.51 -15.01 31.18
C GLU A 113 -12.50 -14.46 32.22
N VAL A 114 -11.22 -14.34 31.79
CA VAL A 114 -10.31 -13.22 32.10
C VAL A 114 -9.54 -12.85 30.84
#